data_AF-A0A5P8NYT7-F1
#
_entry.id   AF-A0A5P8NYT7-F1
#
_cell.length_a   1.000
_cell.length_b   1.000
_cell.length_c   1.000
_cell.angle_alpha   90.00
_cell.angle_beta   90.00
_cell.angle_gamma   90.00
#
_symmetry.space_group_name_H-M   'P 1'
#
loop_
_entity.id
_entity.type
_entity.pdbx_description
1 polymer ?
#
loop_
_entity_poly.entity_id
_entity_poly.type
_entity_poly.pdbx_seq_one_letter_code
_entity_poly.pdbx_strand_id
1 'polypeptide(L)'
;MKNLLLIIVFITSLLFSGCTMKQDNLEVNYNAVKNYRLPVEVTDNETLVYVIRDKAFTGSAWSVWIGLNDKIIASLDAGEYTYFKVKDGINTINTVLMKHGRNYFALDKKRDKPVFIKCNIATGKFEEIASDLGMTYISKYKEVKLLPKPKPNDGYDNGNINLAMYSNLNMMIENNESIKPDQNHGVLTFIRSSDRFKVLNYSIWDDNGIVCNLDTDSFCKIRVPKGKHFYYVFSERSYVLEVDVESNENYNVKLDIGMGWAAAYTKLTPLNENTKLYRNITEVIGRDLVSSREITKTKVINFKQLRLREPIDDGVKFRISKGLKMINKTKQAVLSGTKETKKFVE
;
A
#
# COMPACT_ATOMS: atom_id res chain seq x y z
N MET A 1 -30.55 29.97 -15.97
CA MET A 1 -29.27 29.31 -15.61
C MET A 1 -28.70 29.75 -14.26
N LYS A 2 -28.65 31.04 -13.90
CA LYS A 2 -28.12 31.50 -12.60
C LYS A 2 -28.84 30.92 -11.36
N ASN A 3 -30.17 30.74 -11.43
CA ASN A 3 -30.95 30.18 -10.32
C ASN A 3 -30.76 28.66 -10.13
N LEU A 4 -30.38 27.92 -11.19
CA LEU A 4 -30.12 26.47 -11.10
C LEU A 4 -28.75 26.20 -10.44
N LEU A 5 -27.75 27.03 -10.74
CA LEU A 5 -26.43 26.94 -10.11
C LEU A 5 -26.48 27.23 -8.61
N LEU A 6 -27.30 28.22 -8.20
CA LEU A 6 -27.47 28.57 -6.79
C LEU A 6 -28.14 27.44 -5.98
N ILE A 7 -29.14 26.77 -6.57
CA ILE A 7 -29.83 25.63 -5.94
C ILE A 7 -28.89 24.42 -5.81
N ILE A 8 -28.06 24.15 -6.82
CA ILE A 8 -27.08 23.05 -6.76
C ILE A 8 -25.99 23.31 -5.72
N VAL A 9 -25.50 24.55 -5.61
CA VAL A 9 -24.53 24.95 -4.56
C VAL A 9 -25.14 24.87 -3.17
N PHE A 10 -26.43 25.20 -3.01
CA PHE A 10 -27.12 25.13 -1.72
C PHE A 10 -27.46 23.68 -1.30
N ILE A 11 -27.82 22.81 -2.24
CA ILE A 11 -28.07 21.38 -1.96
C ILE A 11 -26.76 20.65 -1.65
N THR A 12 -25.67 20.97 -2.36
CA THR A 12 -24.36 20.38 -2.05
C THR A 12 -23.81 20.88 -0.71
N SER A 13 -23.96 22.17 -0.37
CA SER A 13 -23.55 22.66 0.95
C SER A 13 -24.38 22.08 2.10
N LEU A 14 -25.69 21.83 1.91
CA LEU A 14 -26.54 21.13 2.90
C LEU A 14 -26.17 19.65 3.09
N LEU A 15 -25.67 18.98 2.04
CA LEU A 15 -25.23 17.58 2.14
C LEU A 15 -23.87 17.43 2.86
N PHE A 16 -23.03 18.46 2.91
CA PHE A 16 -21.68 18.40 3.50
C PHE A 16 -21.52 19.11 4.86
N SER A 17 -22.50 19.90 5.32
CA SER A 17 -22.32 20.77 6.52
C SER A 17 -22.87 20.21 7.84
N GLY A 18 -23.43 18.98 7.89
CA GLY A 18 -24.22 18.54 9.05
C GLY A 18 -23.76 17.30 9.83
N CYS A 19 -22.83 16.48 9.33
CA CYS A 19 -22.48 15.22 9.99
C CYS A 19 -21.11 15.30 10.66
N THR A 20 -21.07 15.76 11.90
CA THR A 20 -19.92 15.47 12.77
C THR A 20 -19.91 13.98 13.04
N MET A 21 -18.96 13.26 12.42
CA MET A 21 -18.72 11.85 12.69
C MET A 21 -18.35 11.69 14.17
N LYS A 22 -19.31 11.24 14.99
CA LYS A 22 -19.04 10.87 16.38
C LYS A 22 -18.45 9.47 16.40
N GLN A 23 -17.14 9.38 16.58
CA GLN A 23 -16.45 8.12 16.83
C GLN A 23 -17.07 7.44 18.07
N ASP A 24 -17.38 6.13 18.01
CA ASP A 24 -17.76 5.39 19.22
C ASP A 24 -16.53 5.29 20.11
N ASN A 25 -16.40 6.21 21.05
CA ASN A 25 -15.43 6.16 22.12
C ASN A 25 -15.99 5.28 23.23
N LEU A 26 -15.88 3.96 23.03
CA LEU A 26 -16.26 3.00 24.05
C LEU A 26 -15.21 2.97 25.15
N GLU A 27 -15.65 3.03 26.39
CA GLU A 27 -14.83 2.66 27.54
C GLU A 27 -14.81 1.15 27.73
N VAL A 28 -13.74 0.64 28.33
CA VAL A 28 -13.58 -0.80 28.63
C VAL A 28 -14.72 -1.29 29.52
N ASN A 29 -15.42 -2.32 29.07
CA ASN A 29 -16.47 -3.00 29.85
C ASN A 29 -15.88 -4.23 30.55
N TYR A 30 -15.67 -4.13 31.85
CA TYR A 30 -15.11 -5.21 32.67
C TYR A 30 -15.87 -6.55 32.55
N ASN A 31 -17.21 -6.51 32.46
CA ASN A 31 -18.01 -7.72 32.33
C ASN A 31 -17.80 -8.40 30.96
N ALA A 32 -17.64 -7.61 29.89
CA ALA A 32 -17.32 -8.15 28.57
C ALA A 32 -15.96 -8.84 28.57
N VAL A 33 -14.95 -8.24 29.22
CA VAL A 33 -13.61 -8.80 29.35
C VAL A 33 -13.62 -10.08 30.17
N LYS A 34 -14.28 -10.08 31.33
CA LYS A 34 -14.36 -11.25 32.24
C LYS A 34 -15.05 -12.45 31.57
N ASN A 35 -16.08 -12.18 30.77
CA ASN A 35 -16.88 -13.22 30.12
C ASN A 35 -16.35 -13.60 28.72
N TYR A 36 -15.31 -12.92 28.23
CA TYR A 36 -14.74 -13.25 26.93
C TYR A 36 -14.16 -14.67 26.92
N ARG A 37 -14.49 -15.40 25.86
CA ARG A 37 -13.93 -16.71 25.55
C ARG A 37 -13.55 -16.71 24.08
N LEU A 38 -12.48 -17.44 23.75
CA LEU A 38 -12.10 -17.61 22.36
C LEU A 38 -13.25 -18.32 21.63
N PRO A 39 -13.69 -17.80 20.47
CA PRO A 39 -14.79 -18.40 19.72
C PRO A 39 -14.35 -19.66 18.97
N VAL A 40 -13.04 -19.84 18.79
CA VAL A 40 -12.42 -20.97 18.10
C VAL A 40 -11.09 -21.31 18.75
N GLU A 41 -10.70 -22.58 18.69
CA GLU A 41 -9.36 -23.01 19.08
C GLU A 41 -8.31 -22.49 18.09
N VAL A 42 -7.20 -22.01 18.65
CA VAL A 42 -6.04 -21.47 17.93
C VAL A 42 -4.87 -22.39 18.22
N THR A 43 -4.21 -22.87 17.17
CA THR A 43 -3.02 -23.71 17.30
C THR A 43 -1.76 -22.87 17.54
N ASP A 44 -0.66 -23.51 17.92
CA ASP A 44 0.59 -22.80 18.28
C ASP A 44 1.19 -21.97 17.14
N ASN A 45 0.85 -22.28 15.89
CA ASN A 45 1.30 -21.57 14.69
C ASN A 45 0.24 -20.63 14.10
N GLU A 46 -0.82 -20.32 14.85
CA GLU A 46 -1.90 -19.44 14.42
C GLU A 46 -2.04 -18.22 15.31
N THR A 47 -2.64 -17.16 14.77
CA THR A 47 -3.10 -16.00 15.52
C THR A 47 -4.55 -15.71 15.17
N LEU A 48 -5.38 -15.50 16.19
CA LEU A 48 -6.76 -15.06 16.01
C LEU A 48 -6.78 -13.55 15.80
N VAL A 49 -7.40 -13.09 14.71
CA VAL A 49 -7.52 -11.68 14.38
C VAL A 49 -8.98 -11.29 14.32
N TYR A 50 -9.34 -10.20 14.99
CA TYR A 50 -10.65 -9.56 14.93
C TYR A 50 -10.56 -8.29 14.10
N VAL A 51 -11.48 -8.11 13.16
CA VAL A 51 -11.63 -6.89 12.37
C VAL A 51 -12.95 -6.24 12.73
N ILE A 52 -12.90 -5.03 13.28
CA ILE A 52 -14.04 -4.31 13.84
C ILE A 52 -14.31 -3.07 13.00
N ARG A 53 -15.55 -2.88 12.53
CA ARG A 53 -15.99 -1.65 11.86
C ARG A 53 -16.86 -0.81 12.79
N ASP A 54 -16.39 0.40 13.10
CA ASP A 54 -17.10 1.36 13.96
C ASP A 54 -18.51 1.72 13.40
N LYS A 55 -19.45 2.05 14.29
CA LYS A 55 -20.79 2.58 13.96
C LYS A 55 -20.76 4.02 13.44
N ALA A 56 -19.71 4.76 13.77
CA ALA A 56 -19.56 6.22 13.64
C ALA A 56 -19.66 6.87 12.24
N PHE A 57 -20.04 6.13 11.19
CA PHE A 57 -20.13 6.67 9.82
C PHE A 57 -21.58 6.94 9.40
N THR A 58 -21.99 8.21 9.40
CA THR A 58 -23.24 8.67 8.79
C THR A 58 -23.08 8.76 7.27
N GLY A 59 -23.35 7.62 6.63
CA GLY A 59 -23.28 7.38 5.19
C GLY A 59 -23.49 5.90 4.90
N SER A 60 -24.44 5.32 5.64
CA SER A 60 -24.70 3.90 5.95
C SER A 60 -24.82 2.93 4.78
N ALA A 61 -24.65 3.36 3.54
CA ALA A 61 -25.01 2.55 2.40
C ALA A 61 -23.97 1.48 2.02
N TRP A 62 -22.67 1.67 2.34
CA TRP A 62 -21.64 0.83 1.74
C TRP A 62 -20.96 -0.06 2.79
N SER A 63 -21.14 -1.36 2.62
CA SER A 63 -20.36 -2.39 3.29
C SER A 63 -18.89 -2.28 2.86
N VAL A 64 -17.97 -2.64 3.75
CA VAL A 64 -16.54 -2.74 3.41
C VAL A 64 -16.14 -4.20 3.35
N TRP A 65 -15.46 -4.58 2.27
CA TRP A 65 -14.93 -5.92 2.17
C TRP A 65 -13.64 -6.03 2.96
N ILE A 66 -13.45 -7.16 3.65
CA ILE A 66 -12.23 -7.46 4.38
C ILE A 66 -11.36 -8.36 3.50
N GLY A 67 -10.26 -7.80 3.04
CA GLY A 67 -9.18 -8.51 2.37
C GLY A 67 -8.22 -9.12 3.39
N LEU A 68 -7.93 -10.41 3.22
CA LEU A 68 -6.84 -11.13 3.85
C LEU A 68 -5.97 -11.68 2.71
N ASN A 69 -4.75 -11.18 2.60
CA ASN A 69 -3.83 -11.51 1.53
C ASN A 69 -4.49 -11.31 0.15
N ASP A 70 -4.57 -12.38 -0.63
CA ASP A 70 -5.12 -12.44 -1.98
C ASP A 70 -6.65 -12.59 -2.02
N LYS A 71 -7.34 -12.61 -0.87
CA LYS A 71 -8.75 -12.98 -0.80
C LYS A 71 -9.59 -11.97 -0.04
N ILE A 72 -10.79 -11.69 -0.53
CA ILE A 72 -11.87 -11.11 0.24
C ILE A 72 -12.55 -12.24 1.04
N ILE A 73 -12.57 -12.09 2.36
CA ILE A 73 -13.05 -13.11 3.29
C ILE A 73 -14.31 -12.71 4.05
N ALA A 74 -14.66 -11.42 4.10
CA ALA A 74 -15.87 -10.93 4.77
C ALA A 74 -16.35 -9.60 4.16
N SER A 75 -17.55 -9.18 4.56
CA SER A 75 -18.14 -7.89 4.22
C SER A 75 -18.78 -7.33 5.50
N LEU A 76 -18.33 -6.17 5.98
CA LEU A 76 -18.80 -5.59 7.24
C LEU A 76 -19.62 -4.34 7.01
N ASP A 77 -20.81 -4.27 7.60
CA ASP A 77 -21.57 -3.05 7.80
C ASP A 77 -21.11 -2.29 9.08
N ALA A 78 -21.64 -1.08 9.28
CA ALA A 78 -21.30 -0.27 10.44
C ALA A 78 -21.76 -0.96 11.74
N GLY A 79 -20.88 -1.05 12.74
CA GLY A 79 -21.19 -1.75 14.00
C GLY A 79 -21.10 -3.27 13.92
N GLU A 80 -20.42 -3.80 12.91
CA GLU A 80 -20.17 -5.22 12.74
C GLU A 80 -18.69 -5.56 12.95
N TYR A 81 -18.42 -6.84 13.23
CA TYR A 81 -17.08 -7.38 13.29
C TYR A 81 -17.01 -8.78 12.67
N THR A 82 -15.81 -9.21 12.31
CA THR A 82 -15.54 -10.62 11.98
C THR A 82 -14.25 -11.05 12.65
N TYR A 83 -13.98 -12.36 12.67
CA TYR A 83 -12.70 -12.89 13.08
C TYR A 83 -12.25 -14.04 12.17
N PHE A 84 -10.94 -14.25 12.12
CA PHE A 84 -10.33 -15.33 11.36
C PHE A 84 -8.98 -15.69 11.96
N LYS A 85 -8.51 -16.90 11.65
CA LYS A 85 -7.17 -17.35 12.02
C LYS A 85 -6.21 -17.06 10.88
N VAL A 86 -5.02 -16.59 11.22
CA VAL A 86 -3.91 -16.45 10.29
C VAL A 86 -2.75 -17.31 10.76
N LYS A 87 -2.01 -17.89 9.82
CA LYS A 87 -0.81 -18.69 10.13
C LYS A 87 0.37 -17.78 10.43
N ASP A 88 1.38 -18.32 11.11
CA ASP A 88 2.66 -17.65 11.29
C ASP A 88 3.28 -17.24 9.94
N GLY A 89 4.00 -16.11 9.96
CA GLY A 89 4.50 -15.41 8.79
C GLY A 89 3.72 -14.13 8.45
N ILE A 90 4.00 -13.59 7.27
CA ILE A 90 3.42 -12.32 6.80
C ILE A 90 2.01 -12.52 6.28
N ASN A 91 1.07 -11.83 6.90
CA ASN A 91 -0.32 -11.73 6.49
C ASN A 91 -0.68 -10.25 6.32
N THR A 92 -1.27 -9.91 5.18
CA THR A 92 -1.75 -8.56 4.91
C THR A 92 -3.26 -8.51 5.07
N ILE A 93 -3.75 -7.49 5.77
CA ILE A 93 -5.17 -7.25 5.97
C ILE A 93 -5.46 -5.85 5.44
N ASN A 94 -6.49 -5.74 4.61
CA ASN A 94 -6.98 -4.46 4.16
C ASN A 94 -8.50 -4.43 4.07
N THR A 95 -9.07 -3.24 4.02
CA THR A 95 -10.45 -3.09 3.54
C THR A 95 -10.48 -2.78 2.04
N VAL A 96 -11.54 -3.17 1.36
CA VAL A 96 -11.80 -2.81 -0.05
C VAL A 96 -13.16 -2.13 -0.14
N LEU A 97 -13.17 -0.94 -0.73
CA LEU A 97 -14.37 -0.14 -0.99
C LEU A 97 -14.35 0.33 -2.46
N MET A 98 -15.37 -0.04 -3.24
CA MET A 98 -15.42 0.23 -4.69
C MET A 98 -14.14 -0.19 -5.45
N LYS A 99 -13.55 -1.35 -5.13
CA LYS A 99 -12.25 -1.80 -5.66
C LYS A 99 -11.03 -0.96 -5.25
N HIS A 100 -11.15 0.03 -4.37
CA HIS A 100 -9.99 0.71 -3.81
C HIS A 100 -9.60 0.08 -2.47
N GLY A 101 -8.31 -0.20 -2.30
CA GLY A 101 -7.78 -0.58 -1.00
C GLY A 101 -7.82 0.60 -0.03
N ARG A 102 -8.17 0.32 1.22
CA ARG A 102 -8.20 1.26 2.35
C ARG A 102 -7.82 0.50 3.61
N ASN A 103 -7.40 1.20 4.66
CA ASN A 103 -7.08 0.63 5.97
C ASN A 103 -6.12 -0.55 5.84
N TYR A 104 -4.82 -0.33 5.97
CA TYR A 104 -3.82 -1.39 5.74
C TYR A 104 -3.19 -1.79 7.07
N PHE A 105 -3.15 -3.09 7.34
CA PHE A 105 -2.53 -3.67 8.53
C PHE A 105 -1.82 -4.97 8.17
N ALA A 106 -0.57 -5.11 8.56
CA ALA A 106 0.14 -6.36 8.38
C ALA A 106 0.32 -7.06 9.73
N LEU A 107 0.19 -8.38 9.74
CA LEU A 107 0.66 -9.20 10.84
C LEU A 107 1.85 -10.01 10.33
N ASP A 108 3.03 -9.70 10.83
CA ASP A 108 4.29 -10.17 10.25
C ASP A 108 4.94 -11.33 11.03
N LYS A 109 4.33 -11.71 12.16
CA LYS A 109 4.68 -12.83 13.03
C LYS A 109 3.48 -13.25 13.88
N LYS A 110 3.48 -14.50 14.34
CA LYS A 110 2.52 -15.02 15.32
C LYS A 110 2.47 -14.18 16.59
N ARG A 111 1.28 -14.09 17.18
CA ARG A 111 1.01 -13.49 18.50
C ARG A 111 0.39 -14.52 19.43
N ASP A 112 0.77 -14.45 20.70
CA ASP A 112 0.23 -15.35 21.74
C ASP A 112 -1.19 -14.97 22.18
N LYS A 113 -1.64 -13.76 21.84
CA LYS A 113 -2.95 -13.23 22.18
C LYS A 113 -3.70 -12.84 20.90
N PRO A 114 -5.04 -12.86 20.92
CA PRO A 114 -5.82 -12.34 19.82
C PRO A 114 -5.49 -10.88 19.52
N VAL A 115 -5.42 -10.56 18.24
CA VAL A 115 -5.18 -9.20 17.74
C VAL A 115 -6.54 -8.59 17.41
N PHE A 116 -6.80 -7.39 17.93
CA PHE A 116 -8.01 -6.65 17.63
C PHE A 116 -7.63 -5.43 16.80
N ILE A 117 -8.11 -5.37 15.56
CA ILE A 117 -7.92 -4.22 14.69
C ILE A 117 -9.25 -3.53 14.39
N LYS A 118 -9.26 -2.20 14.59
CA LYS A 118 -10.39 -1.34 14.35
C LYS A 118 -10.19 -0.59 13.03
N CYS A 119 -11.19 -0.67 12.16
CA CYS A 119 -11.25 0.06 10.91
C CYS A 119 -11.72 1.50 11.17
N ASN A 120 -10.87 2.49 10.91
CA ASN A 120 -11.25 3.90 10.92
C ASN A 120 -11.46 4.40 9.49
N ILE A 121 -12.72 4.37 9.04
CA ILE A 121 -13.10 4.77 7.67
C ILE A 121 -12.76 6.24 7.37
N ALA A 122 -12.85 7.13 8.36
CA ALA A 122 -12.55 8.55 8.17
C ALA A 122 -11.07 8.79 7.85
N THR A 123 -10.19 8.11 8.58
CA THR A 123 -8.73 8.26 8.40
C THR A 123 -8.16 7.31 7.36
N GLY A 124 -8.92 6.26 6.99
CA GLY A 124 -8.46 5.21 6.09
C GLY A 124 -7.36 4.34 6.71
N LYS A 125 -7.27 4.26 8.05
CA LYS A 125 -6.28 3.49 8.79
C LYS A 125 -6.92 2.37 9.60
N PHE A 126 -6.20 1.24 9.68
CA PHE A 126 -6.41 0.28 10.76
C PHE A 126 -5.65 0.73 12.00
N GLU A 127 -6.28 0.53 13.16
CA GLU A 127 -5.67 0.74 14.47
C GLU A 127 -5.73 -0.57 15.24
N GLU A 128 -4.58 -1.08 15.68
CA GLU A 128 -4.55 -2.16 16.66
C GLU A 128 -4.94 -1.59 18.03
N ILE A 129 -5.99 -2.14 18.62
CA ILE A 129 -6.53 -1.68 19.91
C ILE A 129 -6.21 -2.69 21.01
N ALA A 130 -6.16 -2.20 22.25
CA ALA A 130 -5.96 -3.04 23.42
C ALA A 130 -7.01 -4.16 23.51
N SER A 131 -6.59 -5.34 23.99
CA SER A 131 -7.43 -6.54 23.98
C SER A 131 -8.73 -6.37 24.76
N ASP A 132 -8.70 -5.68 25.90
CA ASP A 132 -9.86 -5.40 26.75
C ASP A 132 -10.90 -4.50 26.06
N LEU A 133 -10.43 -3.48 25.35
CA LEU A 133 -11.25 -2.62 24.52
C LEU A 133 -11.81 -3.41 23.32
N GLY A 134 -11.00 -4.23 22.67
CA GLY A 134 -11.43 -5.13 21.59
C GLY A 134 -12.55 -6.08 22.01
N MET A 135 -12.40 -6.73 23.18
CA MET A 135 -13.44 -7.56 23.79
C MET A 135 -14.72 -6.78 24.06
N THR A 136 -14.59 -5.52 24.48
CA THR A 136 -15.75 -4.62 24.68
C THR A 136 -16.48 -4.35 23.36
N TYR A 137 -15.76 -4.04 22.29
CA TYR A 137 -16.36 -3.82 20.96
C TYR A 137 -17.14 -5.05 20.49
N ILE A 138 -16.50 -6.24 20.48
CA ILE A 138 -17.15 -7.46 19.96
C ILE A 138 -18.34 -7.92 20.81
N SER A 139 -18.42 -7.50 22.08
CA SER A 139 -19.60 -7.77 22.94
C SER A 139 -20.81 -6.91 22.59
N LYS A 140 -20.60 -5.74 21.97
CA LYS A 140 -21.64 -4.78 21.60
C LYS A 140 -21.99 -4.81 20.12
N TYR A 141 -21.08 -5.34 19.29
CA TYR A 141 -21.19 -5.32 17.84
C TYR A 141 -21.69 -6.67 17.34
N LYS A 142 -22.24 -6.68 16.12
CA LYS A 142 -22.79 -7.91 15.52
C LYS A 142 -21.67 -8.68 14.82
N GLU A 143 -21.57 -9.98 15.11
CA GLU A 143 -20.66 -10.88 14.40
C GLU A 143 -21.16 -11.13 12.97
N VAL A 144 -20.24 -11.04 12.01
CA VAL A 144 -20.43 -11.48 10.63
C VAL A 144 -19.52 -12.67 10.35
N LYS A 145 -20.13 -13.76 9.88
CA LYS A 145 -19.41 -14.96 9.47
C LYS A 145 -18.61 -14.69 8.20
N LEU A 146 -17.50 -15.42 8.06
CA LEU A 146 -16.69 -15.39 6.85
C LEU A 146 -17.53 -15.84 5.64
N LEU A 147 -17.17 -15.33 4.46
CA LEU A 147 -17.76 -15.76 3.19
C LEU A 147 -17.54 -17.27 3.02
N PRO A 148 -18.59 -18.06 2.73
CA PRO A 148 -18.44 -19.50 2.50
C PRO A 148 -17.44 -19.84 1.40
N LYS A 149 -17.34 -18.95 0.40
CA LYS A 149 -16.34 -18.99 -0.66
C LYS A 149 -15.65 -17.63 -0.75
N PRO A 150 -14.38 -17.53 -0.34
CA PRO A 150 -13.60 -16.30 -0.51
C PRO A 150 -13.54 -15.89 -1.99
N LYS A 151 -13.56 -14.58 -2.24
CA LYS A 151 -13.40 -13.99 -3.57
C LYS A 151 -11.96 -13.51 -3.76
N PRO A 152 -11.45 -13.36 -4.98
CA PRO A 152 -10.17 -12.67 -5.20
C PRO A 152 -10.20 -11.26 -4.61
N ASN A 153 -9.12 -10.85 -3.93
CA ASN A 153 -8.87 -9.46 -3.56
C ASN A 153 -8.33 -8.73 -4.79
N ASP A 154 -9.22 -8.30 -5.67
CA ASP A 154 -8.90 -7.61 -6.93
C ASP A 154 -8.95 -6.09 -6.78
N GLY A 155 -8.87 -5.57 -5.55
CA GLY A 155 -8.73 -4.13 -5.32
C GLY A 155 -7.49 -3.59 -6.03
N TYR A 156 -7.61 -2.43 -6.66
CA TYR A 156 -6.54 -1.80 -7.44
C TYR A 156 -5.25 -1.58 -6.63
N ASP A 157 -5.44 -1.29 -5.34
CA ASP A 157 -4.36 -1.11 -4.37
C ASP A 157 -4.31 -2.31 -3.42
N ASN A 158 -4.57 -3.53 -3.92
CA ASN A 158 -4.41 -4.75 -3.12
C ASN A 158 -3.04 -4.67 -2.43
N GLY A 159 -3.07 -4.83 -1.12
CA GLY A 159 -1.90 -4.66 -0.31
C GLY A 159 -0.72 -5.56 -0.68
N ASN A 160 -0.97 -6.73 -1.26
CA ASN A 160 0.09 -7.60 -1.76
C ASN A 160 0.90 -6.98 -2.92
N ILE A 161 0.38 -5.93 -3.54
CA ILE A 161 0.95 -5.28 -4.72
C ILE A 161 1.56 -3.91 -4.33
N ASN A 162 1.03 -3.25 -3.31
CA ASN A 162 1.54 -1.98 -2.81
C ASN A 162 1.85 -2.04 -1.31
N LEU A 163 2.98 -2.65 -0.97
CA LEU A 163 3.35 -2.84 0.43
C LEU A 163 3.78 -1.57 1.16
N ALA A 164 4.08 -0.50 0.43
CA ALA A 164 4.35 0.81 1.03
C ALA A 164 3.15 1.34 1.83
N MET A 165 1.96 0.77 1.64
CA MET A 165 0.77 1.06 2.44
C MET A 165 0.80 0.41 3.84
N TYR A 166 1.65 -0.60 4.08
CA TYR A 166 1.81 -1.25 5.37
C TYR A 166 3.03 -0.70 6.10
N SER A 167 2.81 0.38 6.85
CA SER A 167 3.86 1.05 7.62
C SER A 167 4.60 0.13 8.58
N ASN A 168 3.96 -0.93 9.07
CA ASN A 168 4.51 -1.83 10.08
C ASN A 168 5.28 -3.04 9.52
N LEU A 169 5.39 -3.21 8.20
CA LEU A 169 6.18 -4.31 7.61
C LEU A 169 7.68 -4.05 7.59
N ASN A 170 8.14 -2.80 7.80
CA ASN A 170 9.55 -2.40 7.79
C ASN A 170 10.33 -3.03 6.64
N MET A 171 9.81 -2.91 5.42
CA MET A 171 10.35 -3.56 4.21
C MET A 171 11.64 -2.89 3.68
N MET A 172 12.16 -1.89 4.38
CA MET A 172 13.38 -1.16 4.02
C MET A 172 14.19 -0.82 5.27
N ILE A 173 15.51 -0.76 5.11
CA ILE A 173 16.42 -0.28 6.14
C ILE A 173 16.77 1.18 5.82
N GLU A 174 16.62 2.06 6.81
CA GLU A 174 17.12 3.43 6.71
C GLU A 174 18.64 3.42 6.84
N ASN A 175 19.33 4.06 5.90
CA ASN A 175 20.79 4.14 5.90
C ASN A 175 21.21 5.46 5.27
N ASN A 176 22.04 6.23 5.99
CA ASN A 176 22.50 7.56 5.61
C ASN A 176 23.76 7.55 4.73
N GLU A 177 24.34 6.38 4.44
CA GLU A 177 25.54 6.27 3.61
C GLU A 177 25.23 6.48 2.12
N SER A 178 26.03 7.34 1.48
CA SER A 178 25.96 7.61 0.05
C SER A 178 26.25 6.34 -0.78
N ILE A 179 25.30 5.93 -1.64
CA ILE A 179 25.57 4.91 -2.68
C ILE A 179 26.19 5.61 -3.88
N LYS A 180 27.36 5.14 -4.29
CA LYS A 180 28.04 5.59 -5.52
C LYS A 180 28.11 4.43 -6.52
N PRO A 181 28.03 4.74 -7.83
CA PRO A 181 28.27 3.75 -8.87
C PRO A 181 29.75 3.36 -8.89
N ASP A 182 30.05 2.22 -9.52
CA ASP A 182 31.40 1.66 -9.59
C ASP A 182 31.64 0.94 -10.94
N GLN A 183 32.80 0.33 -11.11
CA GLN A 183 33.20 -0.32 -12.36
C GLN A 183 32.29 -1.47 -12.80
N ASN A 184 31.47 -2.01 -11.90
CA ASN A 184 30.57 -3.12 -12.16
C ASN A 184 29.08 -2.70 -12.11
N HIS A 185 28.77 -1.56 -11.49
CA HIS A 185 27.40 -1.14 -11.22
C HIS A 185 27.11 0.31 -11.57
N GLY A 186 25.88 0.56 -12.03
CA GLY A 186 25.26 1.88 -11.99
C GLY A 186 24.45 2.08 -10.71
N VAL A 187 23.94 3.30 -10.52
CA VAL A 187 23.01 3.63 -9.42
C VAL A 187 21.71 4.18 -9.98
N LEU A 188 20.58 3.61 -9.55
CA LEU A 188 19.25 4.12 -9.87
C LEU A 188 18.64 4.80 -8.65
N THR A 189 18.16 6.03 -8.84
CA THR A 189 17.42 6.80 -7.84
C THR A 189 15.96 6.88 -8.27
N PHE A 190 15.07 6.26 -7.52
CA PHE A 190 13.62 6.44 -7.67
C PHE A 190 13.15 7.57 -6.76
N ILE A 191 12.40 8.52 -7.29
CA ILE A 191 12.01 9.76 -6.62
C ILE A 191 10.49 9.86 -6.62
N ARG A 192 9.90 10.14 -5.46
CA ARG A 192 8.49 10.49 -5.36
C ARG A 192 8.34 11.88 -4.75
N SER A 193 7.83 12.82 -5.54
CA SER A 193 7.44 14.17 -5.09
C SER A 193 6.01 14.20 -4.54
N SER A 194 5.71 15.22 -3.74
CA SER A 194 4.37 15.54 -3.22
C SER A 194 3.51 16.40 -4.14
N ASP A 195 3.93 16.55 -5.39
CA ASP A 195 3.21 17.32 -6.41
C ASP A 195 1.75 16.88 -6.55
N ARG A 196 1.45 15.60 -6.30
CA ARG A 196 0.08 15.06 -6.24
C ARG A 196 -0.08 13.96 -5.18
N PHE A 197 -1.27 13.89 -4.58
CA PHE A 197 -1.70 12.81 -3.67
C PHE A 197 -0.75 12.50 -2.51
N LYS A 198 -0.68 13.41 -1.52
CA LYS A 198 0.21 13.34 -0.36
C LYS A 198 0.08 12.11 0.55
N VAL A 199 -0.95 11.28 0.37
CA VAL A 199 -1.26 10.14 1.24
C VAL A 199 -0.99 8.77 0.59
N LEU A 200 -0.57 8.73 -0.68
CA LEU A 200 -0.42 7.47 -1.41
C LEU A 200 1.04 7.06 -1.52
N ASN A 201 1.45 6.03 -0.80
CA ASN A 201 2.79 5.48 -0.91
C ASN A 201 2.82 4.39 -2.00
N TYR A 202 4.02 4.10 -2.55
CA TYR A 202 4.15 3.12 -3.63
C TYR A 202 5.36 2.21 -3.46
N SER A 203 5.18 0.92 -3.72
CA SER A 203 6.27 -0.03 -3.87
C SER A 203 6.74 -0.10 -5.33
N ILE A 204 8.05 0.01 -5.53
CA ILE A 204 8.74 -0.33 -6.77
C ILE A 204 9.20 -1.78 -6.68
N TRP A 205 8.98 -2.53 -7.75
CA TRP A 205 9.30 -3.96 -7.84
C TRP A 205 10.28 -4.22 -8.97
N ASP A 206 11.00 -5.33 -8.87
CA ASP A 206 11.72 -5.99 -9.97
C ASP A 206 11.29 -7.47 -10.03
N ASP A 207 11.94 -8.26 -10.89
CA ASP A 207 11.67 -9.70 -11.00
C ASP A 207 12.02 -10.48 -9.72
N ASN A 208 12.79 -9.89 -8.81
CA ASN A 208 13.29 -10.52 -7.60
C ASN A 208 12.53 -10.15 -6.33
N GLY A 209 11.72 -9.09 -6.33
CA GLY A 209 10.99 -8.64 -5.16
C GLY A 209 10.67 -7.14 -5.16
N ILE A 210 10.41 -6.61 -3.96
CA ILE A 210 10.30 -5.16 -3.79
C ILE A 210 11.69 -4.57 -3.80
N VAL A 211 11.91 -3.66 -4.72
CA VAL A 211 13.13 -2.86 -4.83
C VAL A 211 13.13 -1.79 -3.77
N CYS A 212 12.05 -1.02 -3.65
CA CYS A 212 11.90 0.05 -2.66
C CYS A 212 10.44 0.43 -2.42
N ASN A 213 10.18 1.13 -1.31
CA ASN A 213 8.93 1.79 -0.99
C ASN A 213 9.17 3.31 -0.98
N LEU A 214 8.28 4.06 -1.62
CA LEU A 214 8.37 5.50 -1.74
C LEU A 214 7.19 6.16 -1.03
N ASP A 215 7.53 6.89 0.03
CA ASP A 215 6.64 7.80 0.73
C ASP A 215 6.66 9.19 0.07
N THR A 216 5.87 10.11 0.62
CA THR A 216 5.69 11.44 0.04
C THR A 216 6.96 12.23 0.26
N ASP A 217 7.46 12.89 -0.79
CA ASP A 217 8.74 13.62 -0.76
C ASP A 217 9.91 12.73 -0.31
N SER A 218 9.98 11.52 -0.86
CA SER A 218 11.06 10.58 -0.56
C SER A 218 11.73 10.08 -1.82
N PHE A 219 12.92 9.53 -1.65
CA PHE A 219 13.62 8.83 -2.72
C PHE A 219 14.30 7.56 -2.19
N CYS A 220 14.60 6.65 -3.12
CA CYS A 220 15.37 5.45 -2.86
C CYS A 220 16.47 5.29 -3.89
N LYS A 221 17.68 4.97 -3.44
CA LYS A 221 18.82 4.63 -4.29
C LYS A 221 19.10 3.14 -4.23
N ILE A 222 19.37 2.54 -5.38
CA ILE A 222 19.78 1.15 -5.50
C ILE A 222 21.04 1.04 -6.38
N ARG A 223 21.93 0.13 -6.03
CA ARG A 223 23.07 -0.27 -6.87
C ARG A 223 22.64 -1.40 -7.79
N VAL A 224 22.90 -1.25 -9.09
CA VAL A 224 22.35 -2.14 -10.12
C VAL A 224 23.48 -2.60 -11.05
N PRO A 225 23.64 -3.93 -11.29
CA PRO A 225 24.65 -4.42 -12.22
C PRO A 225 24.45 -3.88 -13.63
N LYS A 226 25.53 -3.77 -14.41
CA LYS A 226 25.43 -3.42 -15.84
C LYS A 226 24.48 -4.36 -16.59
N GLY A 227 23.66 -3.80 -17.47
CA GLY A 227 22.77 -4.53 -18.38
C GLY A 227 21.30 -4.13 -18.26
N LYS A 228 20.41 -4.95 -18.81
CA LYS A 228 18.98 -4.67 -18.92
C LYS A 228 18.21 -5.12 -17.68
N HIS A 229 17.36 -4.22 -17.16
CA HIS A 229 16.53 -4.44 -15.97
C HIS A 229 15.09 -3.96 -16.20
N PHE A 230 14.15 -4.57 -15.47
CA PHE A 230 12.74 -4.19 -15.49
C PHE A 230 12.28 -3.80 -14.10
N TYR A 231 11.60 -2.66 -14.02
CA TYR A 231 11.01 -2.16 -12.79
C TYR A 231 9.52 -1.93 -12.96
N TYR A 232 8.76 -2.23 -11.92
CA TYR A 232 7.30 -2.19 -11.95
C TYR A 232 6.79 -1.27 -10.84
N VAL A 233 5.78 -0.48 -11.19
CA VAL A 233 4.92 0.19 -10.21
C VAL A 233 3.48 -0.17 -10.51
N PHE A 234 2.72 -0.34 -9.45
CA PHE A 234 1.34 -0.79 -9.52
C PHE A 234 0.42 0.23 -8.87
N SER A 235 -0.65 0.55 -9.58
CA SER A 235 -1.86 1.19 -9.09
C SER A 235 -3.04 0.63 -9.89
N GLU A 236 -4.15 1.36 -10.00
CA GLU A 236 -5.24 1.05 -10.95
C GLU A 236 -4.74 0.82 -12.39
N ARG A 237 -3.58 1.39 -12.74
CA ARG A 237 -2.83 1.06 -13.95
C ARG A 237 -1.39 0.71 -13.57
N SER A 238 -0.92 -0.44 -14.04
CA SER A 238 0.47 -0.85 -13.87
C SER A 238 1.36 -0.28 -14.98
N TYR A 239 2.59 0.08 -14.64
CA TYR A 239 3.60 0.57 -15.58
C TYR A 239 4.90 -0.21 -15.41
N VAL A 240 5.56 -0.52 -16.53
CA VAL A 240 6.91 -1.11 -16.55
C VAL A 240 7.89 -0.06 -17.04
N LEU A 241 9.02 0.03 -16.36
CA LEU A 241 10.20 0.72 -16.83
C LEU A 241 11.24 -0.33 -17.23
N GLU A 242 11.67 -0.30 -18.48
CA GLU A 242 12.87 -1.01 -18.94
C GLU A 242 14.04 -0.03 -18.92
N VAL A 243 15.14 -0.40 -18.24
CA VAL A 243 16.37 0.41 -18.16
C VAL A 243 17.55 -0.45 -18.57
N ASP A 244 18.42 0.08 -19.43
CA ASP A 244 19.75 -0.47 -19.70
C ASP A 244 20.77 0.32 -18.88
N VAL A 245 21.37 -0.33 -17.90
CA VAL A 245 22.23 0.26 -16.88
C VAL A 245 23.68 0.11 -17.29
N GLU A 246 24.43 1.21 -17.29
CA GLU A 246 25.88 1.25 -17.50
C GLU A 246 26.61 1.37 -16.15
N SER A 247 27.82 0.83 -16.09
CA SER A 247 28.71 0.95 -14.93
C SER A 247 29.24 2.37 -14.76
N ASN A 248 29.51 2.78 -13.53
CA ASN A 248 29.95 4.14 -13.15
C ASN A 248 28.93 5.26 -13.43
N GLU A 249 27.68 4.92 -13.77
CA GLU A 249 26.64 5.90 -14.11
C GLU A 249 25.56 6.05 -13.03
N ASN A 250 24.96 7.23 -12.97
CA ASN A 250 23.81 7.54 -12.11
C ASN A 250 22.56 7.82 -12.97
N TYR A 251 21.43 7.30 -12.50
CA TYR A 251 20.14 7.39 -13.19
C TYR A 251 19.05 7.88 -12.24
N ASN A 252 18.20 8.78 -12.72
CA ASN A 252 17.08 9.31 -11.94
C ASN A 252 15.75 8.94 -12.59
N VAL A 253 14.81 8.44 -11.79
CA VAL A 253 13.49 8.01 -12.22
C VAL A 253 12.46 8.62 -11.29
N LYS A 254 11.57 9.45 -11.83
CA LYS A 254 10.44 9.97 -11.07
C LYS A 254 9.26 9.02 -11.12
N LEU A 255 8.63 8.82 -9.97
CA LEU A 255 7.27 8.28 -9.89
C LEU A 255 6.26 9.41 -10.10
N ASP A 256 5.67 9.46 -11.30
CA ASP A 256 4.58 10.36 -11.62
C ASP A 256 3.24 9.75 -11.22
N ILE A 257 2.47 10.47 -10.41
CA ILE A 257 1.13 10.07 -10.01
C ILE A 257 0.14 11.03 -10.68
N GLY A 258 -0.84 10.51 -11.41
CA GLY A 258 -1.83 11.32 -12.10
C GLY A 258 -3.23 10.74 -12.02
N MET A 259 -4.22 11.57 -12.33
CA MET A 259 -5.60 11.14 -12.56
C MET A 259 -5.90 11.21 -14.05
N GLY A 260 -6.37 10.10 -14.61
CA GLY A 260 -7.10 10.11 -15.87
C GLY A 260 -8.58 10.37 -15.63
N TRP A 261 -9.35 10.44 -16.72
CA TRP A 261 -10.81 10.61 -16.70
C TRP A 261 -11.56 9.61 -15.81
N ALA A 262 -11.07 8.37 -15.70
CA ALA A 262 -11.77 7.29 -14.99
C ALA A 262 -10.91 6.56 -13.96
N ALA A 263 -9.61 6.84 -13.88
CA ALA A 263 -8.69 6.07 -13.05
C ALA A 263 -7.41 6.82 -12.72
N ALA A 264 -6.89 6.61 -11.51
CA ALA A 264 -5.53 7.01 -11.15
C ALA A 264 -4.51 6.21 -11.98
N TYR A 265 -3.35 6.79 -12.24
CA TYR A 265 -2.24 6.09 -12.88
C TYR A 265 -0.92 6.48 -12.24
N THR A 266 0.01 5.53 -12.22
CA THR A 266 1.36 5.72 -11.72
C THR A 266 2.37 5.39 -12.80
N LYS A 267 3.29 6.27 -13.11
CA LYS A 267 4.26 6.06 -14.18
C LYS A 267 5.67 6.28 -13.65
N LEU A 268 6.58 5.40 -14.04
CA LEU A 268 8.01 5.59 -13.85
C LEU A 268 8.55 6.37 -15.06
N THR A 269 8.97 7.61 -14.82
CA THR A 269 9.46 8.53 -15.84
C THR A 269 10.95 8.79 -15.61
N PRO A 270 11.82 8.37 -16.55
CA PRO A 270 13.23 8.76 -16.58
C PRO A 270 13.36 10.28 -16.55
N LEU A 271 14.26 10.79 -15.71
CA LEU A 271 14.63 12.19 -15.70
C LEU A 271 15.96 12.38 -16.42
N ASN A 272 16.09 13.51 -17.11
CA ASN A 272 17.37 14.01 -17.62
C ASN A 272 17.57 15.47 -17.19
N GLU A 273 18.81 15.96 -17.24
CA GLU A 273 19.17 17.33 -16.83
C GLU A 273 18.38 18.42 -17.58
N ASN A 274 17.90 18.09 -18.78
CA ASN A 274 17.14 18.99 -19.64
C ASN A 274 15.65 19.11 -19.25
N THR A 275 15.10 18.17 -18.48
CA THR A 275 13.71 18.25 -18.04
C THR A 275 13.52 19.38 -17.01
N LYS A 276 12.54 20.28 -17.23
CA LYS A 276 12.17 21.34 -16.27
C LYS A 276 11.93 20.79 -14.85
N LEU A 277 11.41 19.57 -14.79
CA LEU A 277 11.12 18.83 -13.57
C LEU A 277 12.39 18.45 -12.80
N TYR A 278 13.48 18.09 -13.50
CA TYR A 278 14.78 17.85 -12.89
C TYR A 278 15.29 19.07 -12.13
N ARG A 279 15.19 20.26 -12.75
CA ARG A 279 15.61 21.52 -12.13
C ARG A 279 14.83 21.82 -10.86
N ASN A 280 13.51 21.65 -10.90
CA ASN A 280 12.66 21.83 -9.73
C ASN A 280 12.97 20.81 -8.63
N ILE A 281 13.26 19.55 -9.00
CA ILE A 281 13.65 18.51 -8.04
C ILE A 281 15.00 18.87 -7.41
N THR A 282 16.02 19.24 -8.19
CA THR A 282 17.32 19.68 -7.64
C THR A 282 17.24 20.88 -6.69
N GLU A 283 16.25 21.75 -6.87
CA GLU A 283 16.00 22.86 -5.96
C GLU A 283 15.39 22.40 -4.62
N VAL A 284 14.60 21.33 -4.64
CA VAL A 284 13.92 20.78 -3.45
C VAL A 284 14.80 19.79 -2.68
N ILE A 285 15.49 18.88 -3.37
CA ILE A 285 16.27 17.80 -2.74
C ILE A 285 17.79 18.03 -2.78
N GLY A 286 18.26 19.23 -3.18
CA GLY A 286 19.67 19.57 -3.24
C GLY A 286 20.44 19.04 -4.47
N ARG A 287 21.43 19.81 -4.94
CA ARG A 287 22.19 19.53 -6.19
C ARG A 287 23.06 18.26 -6.11
N ASP A 288 23.57 17.92 -4.92
CA ASP A 288 24.48 16.77 -4.73
C ASP A 288 23.80 15.40 -4.88
N LEU A 289 22.45 15.38 -4.88
CA LEU A 289 21.67 14.17 -5.05
C LEU A 289 21.33 13.84 -6.51
N VAL A 290 21.61 14.77 -7.43
CA VAL A 290 21.10 14.74 -8.81
C VAL A 290 22.18 15.17 -9.82
N SER A 291 23.30 14.44 -9.90
CA SER A 291 24.05 14.37 -11.16
C SER A 291 23.61 13.11 -11.91
N SER A 292 23.06 13.25 -13.11
CA SER A 292 22.72 12.09 -13.94
C SER A 292 22.94 12.40 -15.39
N ARG A 293 23.68 11.53 -16.07
CA ARG A 293 23.63 11.47 -17.52
C ARG A 293 22.20 11.22 -17.97
N GLU A 294 21.87 11.80 -19.12
CA GLU A 294 20.66 11.49 -19.85
C GLU A 294 20.56 9.97 -20.05
N ILE A 295 19.46 9.34 -19.60
CA ILE A 295 19.17 7.94 -19.95
C ILE A 295 18.80 7.92 -21.44
N THR A 296 19.83 7.95 -22.28
CA THR A 296 19.73 8.10 -23.75
C THR A 296 19.09 6.90 -24.44
N LYS A 297 18.90 5.79 -23.73
CA LYS A 297 18.21 4.58 -24.22
C LYS A 297 17.13 4.08 -23.27
N THR A 298 16.23 4.96 -22.82
CA THR A 298 15.01 4.48 -22.14
C THR A 298 13.86 4.33 -23.11
N LYS A 299 13.34 3.11 -23.22
CA LYS A 299 12.01 2.90 -23.80
C LYS A 299 11.00 2.89 -22.65
N VAL A 300 10.29 3.99 -22.47
CA VAL A 300 9.08 3.99 -21.64
C VAL A 300 8.02 3.21 -22.41
N ILE A 301 7.92 1.92 -22.14
CA ILE A 301 6.90 1.07 -22.77
C ILE A 301 5.58 1.33 -22.03
N ASN A 302 4.63 1.94 -22.72
CA ASN A 302 3.25 1.96 -22.22
C ASN A 302 2.77 0.50 -22.12
N PHE A 303 2.23 0.08 -20.97
CA PHE A 303 1.69 -1.27 -20.76
C PHE A 303 0.64 -1.65 -21.82
N LYS A 304 -0.04 -0.67 -22.44
CA LYS A 304 -0.91 -0.89 -23.61
C LYS A 304 -0.18 -1.47 -24.84
N GLN A 305 1.12 -1.27 -25.00
CA GLN A 305 1.92 -1.86 -26.08
C GLN A 305 2.47 -3.25 -25.73
N LEU A 306 2.58 -3.61 -24.45
CA LEU A 306 2.79 -4.98 -23.97
C LEU A 306 1.53 -5.86 -24.04
N ARG A 307 0.36 -5.28 -24.40
CA ARG A 307 -0.93 -5.98 -24.62
C ARG A 307 -0.88 -7.11 -25.65
N LEU A 308 0.19 -7.23 -26.42
CA LEU A 308 0.31 -8.20 -27.51
C LEU A 308 0.85 -9.57 -27.05
N ARG A 309 1.07 -9.83 -25.75
CA ARG A 309 1.53 -11.16 -25.31
C ARG A 309 0.64 -11.94 -24.36
N GLU A 310 -0.01 -11.38 -23.33
CA GLU A 310 -1.04 -12.10 -22.54
C GLU A 310 -2.04 -11.15 -21.83
N PRO A 311 -3.30 -11.57 -21.61
CA PRO A 311 -4.30 -10.77 -20.91
C PRO A 311 -3.89 -10.46 -19.46
N ILE A 312 -3.97 -9.18 -19.09
CA ILE A 312 -3.59 -8.58 -17.79
C ILE A 312 -4.18 -9.32 -16.58
N ASP A 313 -5.31 -9.99 -16.78
CA ASP A 313 -6.01 -10.74 -15.75
C ASP A 313 -5.15 -11.89 -15.16
N ASP A 314 -4.26 -12.48 -15.96
CA ASP A 314 -3.38 -13.57 -15.51
C ASP A 314 -2.08 -13.05 -14.89
N GLY A 315 -1.58 -11.89 -15.34
CA GLY A 315 -0.45 -11.23 -14.71
C GLY A 315 -0.75 -10.72 -13.30
N VAL A 316 -1.97 -10.20 -13.06
CA VAL A 316 -2.42 -9.81 -11.71
C VAL A 316 -2.62 -11.05 -10.83
N LYS A 317 -3.27 -12.11 -11.33
CA LYS A 317 -3.41 -13.39 -10.59
C LYS A 317 -2.06 -14.06 -10.28
N PHE A 318 -1.11 -14.03 -11.21
CA PHE A 318 0.25 -14.52 -11.03
C PHE A 318 1.02 -13.69 -9.99
N ARG A 319 0.89 -12.36 -10.01
CA ARG A 319 1.53 -11.48 -9.03
C ARG A 319 0.90 -11.58 -7.65
N ILE A 320 -0.42 -11.72 -7.56
CA ILE A 320 -1.12 -11.95 -6.30
C ILE A 320 -0.69 -13.28 -5.68
N SER A 321 -0.59 -14.35 -6.47
CA SER A 321 -0.16 -15.67 -5.99
C SER A 321 1.33 -15.75 -5.65
N LYS A 322 2.21 -15.00 -6.34
CA LYS A 322 3.64 -14.92 -6.02
C LYS A 322 4.01 -13.82 -5.03
N GLY A 323 3.13 -12.84 -4.84
CA GLY A 323 3.37 -11.63 -4.05
C GLY A 323 3.88 -11.98 -2.68
N LEU A 324 3.12 -12.73 -1.88
CA LEU A 324 3.56 -13.17 -0.54
C LEU A 324 4.93 -13.86 -0.53
N LYS A 325 5.25 -14.69 -1.54
CA LYS A 325 6.56 -15.34 -1.64
C LYS A 325 7.68 -14.32 -1.89
N MET A 326 7.44 -13.36 -2.77
CA MET A 326 8.39 -12.26 -3.05
C MET A 326 8.54 -11.32 -1.85
N ILE A 327 7.47 -11.10 -1.09
CA ILE A 327 7.48 -10.32 0.15
C ILE A 327 8.38 -10.99 1.18
N ASN A 328 8.15 -12.28 1.44
CA ASN A 328 8.99 -13.06 2.36
C ASN A 328 10.45 -13.08 1.92
N LYS A 329 10.72 -13.32 0.63
CA LYS A 329 12.08 -13.27 0.08
C LYS A 329 12.72 -11.90 0.30
N THR A 330 11.98 -10.82 0.04
CA THR A 330 12.49 -9.45 0.24
C THR A 330 12.78 -9.18 1.70
N LYS A 331 11.86 -9.50 2.62
CA LYS A 331 12.07 -9.31 4.06
C LYS A 331 13.30 -10.07 4.54
N GLN A 332 13.50 -11.31 4.11
CA GLN A 332 14.69 -12.09 4.45
C GLN A 332 15.98 -11.49 3.87
N ALA A 333 15.93 -10.99 2.63
CA ALA A 333 17.09 -10.34 2.02
C ALA A 333 17.47 -9.04 2.74
N VAL A 334 16.47 -8.27 3.18
CA VAL A 334 16.66 -7.07 4.01
C VAL A 334 17.23 -7.44 5.38
N LEU A 335 16.63 -8.40 6.10
CA LEU A 335 17.09 -8.84 7.42
C LEU A 335 18.50 -9.46 7.40
N SER A 336 18.89 -10.11 6.30
CA SER A 336 20.23 -10.67 6.11
C SER A 336 21.27 -9.67 5.59
N GLY A 337 20.86 -8.43 5.28
CA GLY A 337 21.74 -7.42 4.68
C GLY A 337 22.15 -7.69 3.24
N THR A 338 21.57 -8.70 2.59
CA THR A 338 21.87 -9.04 1.18
C THR A 338 21.14 -8.15 0.18
N LYS A 339 20.18 -7.33 0.65
CA LYS A 339 19.51 -6.29 -0.15
C LYS A 339 19.75 -4.92 0.46
N GLU A 340 20.53 -4.10 -0.24
CA GLU A 340 20.71 -2.68 0.07
C GLU A 340 19.59 -1.85 -0.56
N THR A 341 18.45 -1.77 0.11
CA THR A 341 17.42 -0.79 -0.24
C THR A 341 17.49 0.37 0.75
N LYS A 342 17.79 1.58 0.26
CA LYS A 342 17.94 2.77 1.11
C LYS A 342 16.76 3.71 0.96
N LYS A 343 16.07 3.98 2.08
CA LYS A 343 15.10 5.06 2.18
C LYS A 343 15.80 6.30 2.73
N PHE A 344 15.67 7.41 2.02
CA PHE A 344 16.05 8.72 2.56
C PHE A 344 14.77 9.48 2.86
N VAL A 345 14.65 9.93 4.11
CA VAL A 345 13.57 10.79 4.61
C VAL A 345 14.29 12.04 5.10
N GLU A 346 13.89 13.21 4.59
CA GLU A 346 14.34 14.50 5.15
C GLU A 346 13.64 14.81 6.48
#